data_AF-A0A424T472-F1
#
_entry.id   AF-A0A424T472-F1
#
_cell.length_a   1.000
_cell.length_b   1.000
_cell.length_c   1.000
_cell.angle_alpha   90.00
_cell.angle_beta   90.00
_cell.angle_gamma   90.00
#
_symmetry.space_group_name_H-M   'P 1'
#
loop_
_entity.id
_entity.type
_entity.pdbx_description
1 polymer ?
#
loop_
_entity_poly.entity_id
_entity_poly.type
_entity_poly.pdbx_seq_one_letter_code
_entity_poly.pdbx_strand_id
1 'polypeptide(L)'
;MFAIDRKSLGYIAAPFVIFVILIADVTTRLSSAEKVALEQFERGFEVDASRREGIRDMLGRDVQTAVQFALHGLSELDAMETNEARRAWLESSFEQLGFALKNSRYDFVEAFLIERTPGGDLLAHGRYPTALTSETVDVSDSLLLAHINLDAAELFRMENALYRVEVDSLLRISNTQPVLISSRLIAKGDEKFSSWFV
;
A
#
# COMPACT_ATOMS: atom_id res chain seq x y z
N MET A 1 -33.70 -49.13 -52.68
CA MET A 1 -34.56 -48.38 -51.75
C MET A 1 -34.67 -49.24 -50.49
N PHE A 2 -33.82 -48.99 -49.47
CA PHE A 2 -33.84 -49.80 -48.26
C PHE A 2 -35.01 -49.39 -47.38
N ALA A 3 -36.04 -50.23 -47.31
CA ALA A 3 -37.13 -50.08 -46.35
C ALA A 3 -36.59 -50.44 -44.97
N ILE A 4 -36.39 -49.43 -44.12
CA ILE A 4 -35.99 -49.64 -42.73
C ILE A 4 -37.22 -50.16 -41.99
N ASP A 5 -37.15 -51.40 -41.48
CA ASP A 5 -38.21 -52.03 -40.72
C ASP A 5 -38.43 -51.29 -39.38
N ARG A 6 -39.68 -51.19 -38.93
CA ARG A 6 -40.08 -50.46 -37.71
C ARG A 6 -39.38 -51.02 -36.46
N LYS A 7 -39.02 -52.30 -36.48
CA LYS A 7 -38.21 -52.97 -35.45
C LYS A 7 -36.73 -52.56 -35.50
N SER A 8 -36.12 -52.46 -36.69
CA SER A 8 -34.72 -52.00 -36.82
C SER A 8 -34.56 -50.51 -36.49
N LEU A 9 -35.60 -49.70 -36.70
CA LEU A 9 -35.61 -48.29 -36.29
C LEU A 9 -35.57 -48.15 -34.76
N GLY A 10 -36.23 -49.07 -34.03
CA GLY A 10 -36.20 -49.11 -32.56
C GLY A 10 -34.84 -49.47 -31.97
N TYR A 11 -34.10 -50.39 -32.60
CA TYR A 11 -32.75 -50.77 -32.16
C TYR A 11 -31.68 -49.67 -32.37
N ILE A 12 -31.94 -48.71 -33.26
CA ILE A 12 -31.05 -47.56 -33.51
C ILE A 12 -31.52 -46.34 -32.69
N ALA A 13 -32.83 -46.11 -32.60
CA ALA A 13 -33.38 -44.98 -31.88
C ALA A 13 -33.18 -45.09 -30.35
N ALA A 14 -33.33 -46.28 -29.77
CA ALA A 14 -33.14 -46.48 -28.33
C ALA A 14 -31.72 -46.14 -27.83
N PRO A 15 -30.62 -46.69 -28.40
CA PRO A 15 -29.28 -46.32 -27.98
C PRO A 15 -28.93 -44.86 -28.30
N PHE A 16 -29.49 -44.30 -29.38
CA PHE A 16 -29.30 -42.87 -29.71
C PHE A 16 -29.95 -41.95 -28.67
N VAL A 17 -31.18 -42.25 -28.23
CA VAL A 17 -31.86 -41.49 -27.17
C VAL A 17 -31.10 -41.60 -25.85
N ILE A 18 -30.63 -42.80 -25.48
CA ILE A 18 -29.81 -43.00 -24.28
C ILE A 18 -28.51 -42.19 -24.38
N PHE A 19 -27.86 -42.19 -25.55
CA PHE A 19 -26.64 -41.41 -25.79
C PHE A 19 -26.87 -39.90 -25.66
N VAL A 20 -27.98 -39.38 -26.21
CA VAL A 20 -28.35 -37.96 -26.06
C VAL A 20 -28.65 -37.62 -24.60
N ILE A 21 -29.34 -38.49 -23.86
CA ILE A 21 -29.59 -38.31 -22.41
C ILE A 21 -28.28 -38.32 -21.63
N LEU A 22 -27.34 -39.21 -21.95
CA LEU A 22 -26.03 -39.25 -21.30
C LEU A 22 -25.18 -38.01 -21.60
N ILE A 23 -25.17 -37.53 -22.86
CA ILE A 23 -24.49 -36.28 -23.21
C ILE A 23 -25.13 -35.10 -22.49
N ALA A 24 -26.47 -35.05 -22.41
CA ALA A 24 -27.18 -34.01 -21.67
C ALA A 24 -26.83 -34.05 -20.18
N ASP A 25 -26.82 -35.22 -19.54
CA ASP A 25 -26.44 -35.37 -18.13
C ASP A 25 -24.99 -34.94 -17.89
N VAL A 26 -24.06 -35.37 -18.75
CA VAL A 26 -22.63 -34.97 -18.66
C VAL A 26 -22.47 -33.47 -18.84
N THR A 27 -23.09 -32.86 -19.86
CA THR A 27 -23.00 -31.42 -20.10
C THR A 27 -23.65 -30.59 -18.99
N THR A 28 -24.77 -31.07 -18.42
CA THR A 28 -25.43 -30.40 -17.29
C THR A 28 -24.57 -30.47 -16.02
N ARG A 29 -23.95 -31.62 -15.75
CA ARG A 29 -23.01 -31.78 -14.62
C ARG A 29 -21.74 -30.96 -14.81
N LEU A 30 -21.21 -30.86 -16.04
CA LEU A 30 -20.04 -30.05 -16.35
C LEU A 30 -20.33 -28.56 -16.12
N SER A 31 -21.48 -28.07 -16.59
CA SER A 31 -21.91 -26.68 -16.40
C SER A 31 -22.17 -26.35 -14.93
N SER A 32 -22.77 -27.27 -14.17
CA SER A 32 -22.96 -27.12 -12.72
C SER A 32 -21.62 -27.08 -11.98
N ALA A 33 -20.67 -27.94 -12.35
CA ALA A 33 -19.33 -27.98 -11.77
C ALA A 33 -18.54 -26.69 -12.07
N GLU A 34 -18.64 -26.16 -13.30
CA GLU A 34 -18.03 -24.89 -13.69
C GLU A 34 -18.58 -23.72 -12.88
N LYS A 35 -19.91 -23.66 -12.70
CA LYS A 35 -20.55 -22.62 -11.90
C LYS A 35 -20.12 -22.68 -10.43
N VAL A 36 -20.07 -23.87 -9.83
CA VAL A 36 -19.60 -24.03 -8.45
C VAL A 36 -18.12 -23.68 -8.32
N ALA A 37 -17.29 -24.04 -9.30
CA ALA A 37 -15.87 -23.67 -9.31
C ALA A 37 -15.67 -22.16 -9.44
N LEU A 38 -16.46 -21.47 -10.27
CA LEU A 38 -16.41 -20.03 -10.43
C LEU A 38 -16.87 -19.30 -9.17
N GLU A 39 -17.97 -19.73 -8.54
CA GLU A 39 -18.44 -19.16 -7.27
C GLU A 39 -17.45 -19.38 -6.12
N GLN A 40 -16.78 -20.54 -6.08
CA GLN A 40 -15.71 -20.82 -5.11
C GLN A 40 -14.46 -20.00 -5.37
N PHE A 41 -14.12 -19.78 -6.64
CA PHE A 41 -13.02 -18.92 -7.06
C PHE A 41 -13.30 -17.46 -6.68
N GLU A 42 -14.46 -16.91 -7.03
CA GLU A 42 -14.86 -15.54 -6.69
C GLU A 42 -14.89 -15.30 -5.18
N ARG A 43 -15.49 -16.22 -4.40
CA ARG A 43 -15.45 -16.16 -2.93
C ARG A 43 -14.03 -16.27 -2.39
N GLY A 44 -13.19 -17.11 -3.02
CA GLY A 44 -11.78 -17.23 -2.67
C GLY A 44 -11.02 -15.93 -2.93
N PHE A 45 -11.29 -15.24 -4.04
CA PHE A 45 -10.71 -13.95 -4.38
C PHE A 45 -11.17 -12.82 -3.45
N GLU A 46 -12.45 -12.77 -3.09
CA GLU A 46 -12.98 -11.78 -2.14
C GLU A 46 -12.42 -11.98 -0.73
N VAL A 47 -12.32 -13.23 -0.28
CA VAL A 47 -11.68 -13.58 1.00
C VAL A 47 -10.19 -13.29 0.97
N ASP A 48 -9.49 -13.55 -0.14
CA ASP A 48 -8.06 -13.22 -0.27
C ASP A 48 -7.83 -11.69 -0.30
N ALA A 49 -8.71 -10.94 -0.98
CA ALA A 49 -8.68 -9.47 -0.96
C ALA A 49 -8.92 -8.91 0.45
N SER A 50 -9.92 -9.41 1.17
CA SER A 50 -10.20 -9.05 2.56
C SER A 50 -9.05 -9.45 3.51
N ARG A 51 -8.41 -10.61 3.29
CA ARG A 51 -7.20 -11.01 4.04
C ARG A 51 -6.03 -10.10 3.76
N ARG A 52 -5.79 -9.72 2.50
CA ARG A 52 -4.74 -8.76 2.12
C ARG A 52 -4.99 -7.39 2.74
N GLU A 53 -6.25 -6.94 2.78
CA GLU A 53 -6.62 -5.69 3.45
C GLU A 53 -6.43 -5.77 4.97
N GLY A 54 -6.86 -6.86 5.61
CA GLY A 54 -6.62 -7.08 7.04
C GLY A 54 -5.13 -7.19 7.40
N ILE A 55 -4.33 -7.82 6.54
CA ILE A 55 -2.86 -7.88 6.68
C ILE A 55 -2.27 -6.47 6.50
N ARG A 56 -2.71 -5.70 5.51
CA ARG A 56 -2.25 -4.32 5.29
C ARG A 56 -2.57 -3.43 6.50
N ASP A 57 -3.76 -3.55 7.08
CA ASP A 57 -4.17 -2.78 8.26
C ASP A 57 -3.39 -3.19 9.52
N MET A 58 -3.08 -4.48 9.67
CA MET A 58 -2.22 -4.98 10.74
C MET A 58 -0.79 -4.46 10.59
N LEU A 59 -0.22 -4.58 9.38
CA LEU A 59 1.13 -4.10 9.09
C LEU A 59 1.23 -2.57 9.19
N GLY A 60 0.18 -1.83 8.79
CA GLY A 60 0.11 -0.38 8.96
C GLY A 60 0.17 0.03 10.44
N ARG A 61 -0.48 -0.73 11.32
CA ARG A 61 -0.36 -0.53 12.78
C ARG A 61 1.05 -0.82 13.28
N ASP A 62 1.70 -1.89 12.81
CA ASP A 62 3.09 -2.17 13.17
C ASP A 62 4.02 -1.02 12.78
N VAL A 63 3.84 -0.45 11.58
CA VAL A 63 4.60 0.72 11.13
C VAL A 63 4.32 1.92 12.02
N GLN A 64 3.05 2.19 12.36
CA GLN A 64 2.71 3.28 13.26
C GLN A 64 3.38 3.13 14.63
N THR A 65 3.45 1.91 15.18
CA THR A 65 4.17 1.62 16.42
C THR A 65 5.67 1.85 16.26
N ALA A 66 6.27 1.43 15.14
CA ALA A 66 7.69 1.66 14.87
C ALA A 66 8.02 3.17 14.74
N VAL A 67 7.15 3.95 14.10
CA VAL A 67 7.26 5.41 14.03
C VAL A 67 7.14 6.02 15.42
N GLN A 68 6.16 5.60 16.22
CA GLN A 68 6.03 6.08 17.61
C GLN A 68 7.27 5.77 18.46
N PHE A 69 7.89 4.61 18.24
CA PHE A 69 9.13 4.24 18.91
C PHE A 69 10.29 5.15 18.50
N ALA A 70 10.45 5.43 17.20
CA ALA A 70 11.44 6.40 16.71
C ALA A 70 11.21 7.81 17.30
N LEU A 71 9.95 8.17 17.56
CA LEU A 71 9.58 9.47 18.13
C LEU A 71 9.57 9.51 19.66
N HIS A 72 9.82 8.40 20.34
CA HIS A 72 9.69 8.31 21.81
C HIS A 72 10.63 9.28 22.55
N GLY A 73 11.77 9.65 21.95
CA GLY A 73 12.73 10.58 22.54
C GLY A 73 12.61 12.03 22.09
N LEU A 74 11.50 12.44 21.45
CA LEU A 74 11.35 13.82 20.92
C LEU A 74 11.57 14.93 21.96
N SER A 75 11.36 14.66 23.25
CA SER A 75 11.68 15.62 24.32
C SER A 75 13.17 15.97 24.41
N GLU A 76 14.06 15.10 23.95
CA GLU A 76 15.51 15.36 23.87
C GLU A 76 15.83 16.38 22.76
N LEU A 77 14.97 16.47 21.75
CA LEU A 77 15.12 17.36 20.61
C LEU A 77 14.99 18.83 21.03
N ASP A 78 14.12 19.11 21.98
CA ASP A 78 13.94 20.45 22.57
C ASP A 78 15.17 20.92 23.36
N ALA A 79 15.96 19.99 23.90
CA ALA A 79 17.18 20.30 24.64
C ALA A 79 18.38 20.63 23.71
N MET A 80 18.26 20.38 22.41
CA MET A 80 19.35 20.59 21.45
C MET A 80 19.38 22.04 20.95
N GLU A 81 20.59 22.62 20.96
CA GLU A 81 20.82 24.03 20.66
C GLU A 81 20.92 24.35 19.15
N THR A 82 21.09 23.35 18.28
CA THR A 82 21.29 23.56 16.83
C THR A 82 20.40 22.65 15.97
N ASN A 83 20.03 23.13 14.78
CA ASN A 83 19.29 22.32 13.79
C ASN A 83 20.10 21.11 13.31
N GLU A 84 21.42 21.23 13.24
CA GLU A 84 22.32 20.13 12.87
C GLU A 84 22.27 18.98 13.89
N ALA A 85 22.30 19.31 15.19
CA ALA A 85 22.17 18.30 16.25
C ALA A 85 20.78 17.63 16.22
N ARG A 86 19.73 18.42 16.02
CA ARG A 86 18.34 17.92 15.90
C ARG A 86 18.18 16.99 14.70
N ARG A 87 18.74 17.38 13.54
CA ARG A 87 18.75 16.58 12.32
C ARG A 87 19.45 15.24 12.56
N ALA A 88 20.68 15.27 13.05
CA ALA A 88 21.46 14.04 13.28
C ALA A 88 20.75 13.07 14.25
N TRP A 89 20.11 13.61 15.30
CA TRP A 89 19.33 12.81 16.23
C TRP A 89 18.08 12.19 15.57
N LEU A 90 17.36 12.96 14.74
CA LEU A 90 16.18 12.47 14.01
C LEU A 90 16.57 11.41 12.98
N GLU A 91 17.60 11.66 12.17
CA GLU A 91 18.09 10.70 11.18
C GLU A 91 18.45 9.37 11.86
N SER A 92 19.20 9.42 12.97
CA SER A 92 19.58 8.24 13.75
C SER A 92 18.37 7.53 14.37
N SER A 93 17.39 8.28 14.90
CA SER A 93 16.15 7.71 15.46
C SER A 93 15.33 6.96 14.40
N PHE A 94 15.30 7.49 13.17
CA PHE A 94 14.59 6.90 12.04
C PHE A 94 15.36 5.78 11.33
N GLU A 95 16.66 5.59 11.57
CA GLU A 95 17.39 4.41 11.08
C GLU A 95 16.76 3.10 11.58
N GLN A 96 16.30 3.07 12.84
CA GLN A 96 15.63 1.91 13.42
C GLN A 96 14.31 1.59 12.70
N LEU A 97 13.56 2.62 12.28
CA LEU A 97 12.39 2.46 11.43
C LEU A 97 12.78 1.83 10.09
N GLY A 98 13.88 2.30 9.47
CA GLY A 98 14.43 1.70 8.26
C GLY A 98 14.73 0.21 8.41
N PHE A 99 15.33 -0.23 9.53
CA PHE A 99 15.56 -1.65 9.80
C PHE A 99 14.27 -2.45 9.92
N ALA A 100 13.23 -1.91 10.58
CA ALA A 100 11.93 -2.56 10.69
C ALA A 100 11.25 -2.71 9.31
N LEU A 101 11.36 -1.68 8.46
CA LEU A 101 10.74 -1.64 7.13
C LEU A 101 11.49 -2.44 6.05
N LYS A 102 12.73 -2.88 6.29
CA LYS A 102 13.50 -3.70 5.32
C LYS A 102 12.89 -5.07 5.02
N ASN A 103 11.94 -5.55 5.83
CA ASN A 103 11.28 -6.82 5.58
C ASN A 103 10.34 -6.70 4.38
N SER A 104 10.41 -7.63 3.42
CA SER A 104 9.56 -7.68 2.21
C SER A 104 8.05 -7.53 2.47
N ARG A 105 7.58 -7.87 3.67
CA ARG A 105 6.19 -7.64 4.07
C ARG A 105 5.80 -6.16 4.08
N TYR A 106 6.75 -5.23 4.09
CA TYR A 106 6.56 -3.78 4.12
C TYR A 106 6.97 -3.09 2.83
N ASP A 107 7.18 -3.81 1.72
CA ASP A 107 7.60 -3.24 0.42
C ASP A 107 6.61 -2.22 -0.17
N PHE A 108 5.44 -2.05 0.44
CA PHE A 108 4.41 -1.07 0.10
C PHE A 108 4.43 0.19 0.99
N VAL A 109 5.37 0.28 1.94
CA VAL A 109 5.50 1.40 2.87
C VAL A 109 6.85 2.08 2.71
N GLU A 110 6.83 3.39 2.59
CA GLU A 110 8.01 4.24 2.66
C GLU A 110 7.74 5.37 3.63
N ALA A 111 8.77 5.76 4.39
CA ALA A 111 8.72 6.90 5.29
C ALA A 111 9.76 7.93 4.85
N PHE A 112 9.39 9.22 4.89
CA PHE A 112 10.26 10.33 4.54
C PHE A 112 10.45 11.20 5.77
N LEU A 113 11.69 11.61 6.05
CA LEU A 113 11.98 12.60 7.09
C LEU A 113 12.21 13.95 6.43
N ILE A 114 11.34 14.92 6.72
CA ILE A 114 11.31 16.22 6.03
C ILE A 114 11.54 17.36 7.02
N GLU A 115 12.49 18.24 6.70
CA GLU A 115 12.77 19.49 7.39
C GLU A 115 12.11 20.65 6.65
N ARG A 116 11.38 21.51 7.39
CA ARG A 116 11.06 22.87 6.95
C ARG A 116 12.02 23.83 7.66
N THR A 117 12.95 24.40 6.92
CA THR A 117 13.95 25.35 7.47
C THR A 117 13.25 26.63 7.96
N PRO A 118 13.88 27.42 8.84
CA PRO A 118 13.35 28.74 9.23
C PRO A 118 13.19 29.68 8.02
N GLY A 119 13.97 29.48 6.95
CA GLY A 119 13.86 30.20 5.69
C GLY A 119 12.67 29.79 4.83
N GLY A 120 12.00 28.67 5.16
CA GLY A 120 10.83 28.15 4.46
C GLY A 120 11.11 27.02 3.48
N ASP A 121 12.37 26.64 3.29
CA ASP A 121 12.75 25.56 2.36
C ASP A 121 12.28 24.20 2.90
N LEU A 122 11.85 23.31 2.00
CA LEU A 122 11.42 21.95 2.34
C LEU A 122 12.44 20.95 1.84
N LEU A 123 13.07 20.24 2.76
CA LEU A 123 14.20 19.36 2.50
C LEU A 123 13.93 17.96 3.05
N ALA A 124 13.96 16.94 2.21
CA ALA A 124 13.97 15.55 2.63
C ALA A 124 15.40 15.11 2.95
N HIS A 125 15.63 14.66 4.18
CA HIS A 125 16.91 14.14 4.67
C HIS A 125 16.96 12.63 4.74
N GLY A 126 15.79 11.99 4.83
CA GLY A 126 15.69 10.54 4.94
C GLY A 126 14.57 9.97 4.08
N ARG A 127 14.84 8.79 3.51
CA ARG A 127 13.83 7.87 2.97
C ARG A 127 14.13 6.49 3.53
N TYR A 128 13.10 5.82 4.03
CA TYR A 128 13.23 4.54 4.71
C TYR A 128 12.20 3.54 4.15
N PRO A 129 12.59 2.29 3.90
CA PRO A 129 13.88 1.66 4.20
C PRO A 129 15.00 2.00 3.18
N THR A 130 14.64 2.58 2.03
CA THR A 130 15.58 2.89 0.95
C THR A 130 16.10 4.32 1.08
N ALA A 131 17.38 4.47 1.38
CA ALA A 131 18.01 5.78 1.49
C ALA A 131 17.87 6.62 0.19
N LEU A 132 17.79 7.93 0.36
CA LEU A 132 17.84 8.88 -0.76
C LEU A 132 19.20 8.78 -1.47
N THR A 133 19.21 9.07 -2.78
CA THR A 133 20.44 9.06 -3.58
C THR A 133 21.40 10.21 -3.22
N SER A 134 20.86 11.27 -2.61
CA SER A 134 21.61 12.40 -2.06
C SER A 134 21.24 12.56 -0.58
N GLU A 135 22.16 13.09 0.22
CA GLU A 135 21.95 13.37 1.66
C GLU A 135 20.79 14.35 1.89
N THR A 136 20.49 15.23 0.93
CA THR A 136 19.38 16.17 1.04
C THR A 136 18.73 16.40 -0.32
N VAL A 137 17.40 16.29 -0.38
CA VAL A 137 16.61 16.52 -1.60
C VAL A 137 15.58 17.62 -1.35
N ASP A 138 15.53 18.63 -2.20
CA ASP A 138 14.45 19.63 -2.18
C ASP A 138 13.13 18.97 -2.60
N VAL A 139 12.11 19.12 -1.76
CA VAL A 139 10.78 18.53 -1.94
C VAL A 139 9.68 19.58 -2.04
N SER A 140 10.04 20.85 -2.28
CA SER A 140 9.08 21.95 -2.36
C SER A 140 8.00 21.75 -3.43
N ASP A 141 8.36 21.13 -4.55
CA ASP A 141 7.43 20.81 -5.66
C ASP A 141 6.83 19.39 -5.56
N SER A 142 7.07 18.66 -4.47
CA SER A 142 6.59 17.28 -4.28
C SER A 142 5.16 17.22 -3.71
N LEU A 143 4.49 16.11 -3.96
CA LEU A 143 3.17 15.81 -3.36
C LEU A 143 3.23 15.43 -1.87
N LEU A 144 4.43 15.23 -1.31
CA LEU A 144 4.63 14.74 0.07
C LEU A 144 3.91 15.59 1.14
N LEU A 145 3.89 16.91 0.96
CA LEU A 145 3.28 17.84 1.91
C LEU A 145 2.19 18.73 1.28
N ALA A 146 1.83 18.48 0.01
CA ALA A 146 0.94 19.35 -0.76
C ALA A 146 -0.50 19.45 -0.19
N HIS A 147 -0.93 18.46 0.61
CA HIS A 147 -2.25 18.45 1.27
C HIS A 147 -2.25 19.11 2.65
N ILE A 148 -1.10 19.51 3.18
CA ILE A 148 -0.99 20.10 4.53
C ILE A 148 -0.87 21.60 4.41
N ASN A 149 -1.68 22.33 5.18
CA ASN A 149 -1.37 23.72 5.47
C ASN A 149 -0.22 23.78 6.50
N LEU A 150 1.00 23.97 6.02
CA LEU A 150 2.22 23.95 6.84
C LEU A 150 2.21 25.01 7.97
N ASP A 151 1.50 26.11 7.78
CA ASP A 151 1.43 27.19 8.79
C ASP A 151 0.36 26.92 9.85
N ALA A 152 -0.65 26.11 9.52
CA ALA A 152 -1.71 25.68 10.43
C ALA A 152 -1.51 24.26 10.98
N ALA A 153 -0.39 23.61 10.67
CA ALA A 153 -0.12 22.24 11.11
C ALA A 153 -0.03 22.15 12.64
N GLU A 154 -0.76 21.20 13.21
CA GLU A 154 -0.77 20.92 14.64
C GLU A 154 0.19 19.76 14.96
N LEU A 155 0.86 19.86 16.11
CA LEU A 155 1.83 18.85 16.55
C LEU A 155 1.13 17.49 16.71
N PHE A 156 1.74 16.45 16.15
CA PHE A 156 1.29 15.06 16.12
C PHE A 156 -0.03 14.78 15.39
N ARG A 157 -0.67 15.81 14.84
CA ARG A 157 -1.84 15.62 13.99
C ARG A 157 -1.43 14.99 12.67
N MET A 158 -2.16 13.95 12.29
CA MET A 158 -1.92 13.19 11.06
C MET A 158 -2.91 13.64 9.99
N GLU A 159 -2.39 14.01 8.83
CA GLU A 159 -3.16 14.43 7.67
C GLU A 159 -2.92 13.44 6.52
N ASN A 160 -4.01 12.97 5.92
CA ASN A 160 -3.99 11.90 4.92
C ASN A 160 -4.50 12.39 3.58
N ALA A 161 -3.83 12.01 2.49
CA ALA A 161 -4.29 12.26 1.13
C ALA A 161 -3.99 11.07 0.21
N LEU A 162 -4.86 10.87 -0.78
CA LEU A 162 -4.70 9.86 -1.81
C LEU A 162 -4.25 10.51 -3.11
N TYR A 163 -3.12 10.07 -3.64
CA TYR A 163 -2.54 10.60 -4.88
C TYR A 163 -2.39 9.52 -5.94
N ARG A 164 -2.42 9.92 -7.22
CA ARG A 164 -1.96 9.08 -8.32
C ARG A 164 -0.51 9.45 -8.65
N VAL A 165 0.36 8.45 -8.63
CA VAL A 165 1.83 8.60 -8.57
C VAL A 165 2.49 9.01 -9.89
N GLU A 166 1.76 9.08 -11.00
CA GLU A 166 2.34 9.18 -12.35
C GLU A 166 3.28 10.39 -12.58
N VAL A 167 3.28 11.41 -11.72
CA VAL A 167 3.99 12.67 -11.93
C VAL A 167 5.19 12.89 -11.00
N ASP A 168 5.23 12.29 -9.81
CA ASP A 168 6.27 12.58 -8.80
C ASP A 168 7.36 11.49 -8.78
N SER A 169 8.60 11.88 -9.09
CA SER A 169 9.76 10.98 -9.11
C SER A 169 10.13 10.42 -7.73
N LEU A 170 9.81 11.13 -6.64
CA LEU A 170 10.10 10.69 -5.26
C LEU A 170 9.15 9.58 -4.81
N LEU A 171 7.92 9.60 -5.33
CA LEU A 171 6.86 8.68 -4.94
C LEU A 171 6.73 7.48 -5.87
N ARG A 172 7.71 7.23 -6.76
CA ARG A 172 7.67 6.16 -7.77
C ARG A 172 7.51 4.77 -7.17
N ILE A 173 6.27 4.40 -6.85
CA ILE A 173 5.86 3.03 -6.60
C ILE A 173 5.69 2.35 -7.97
N SER A 174 6.18 1.12 -8.11
CA SER A 174 6.26 0.38 -9.38
C SER A 174 4.91 0.07 -10.06
N ASN A 175 3.79 0.42 -9.42
CA ASN A 175 2.44 0.16 -9.90
C ASN A 175 1.63 1.45 -10.01
N THR A 176 0.77 1.54 -11.03
CA THR A 176 -0.17 2.65 -11.29
C THR A 176 -1.32 2.75 -10.26
N GLN A 177 -1.10 2.31 -9.02
CA GLN A 177 -2.09 2.34 -7.96
C GLN A 177 -2.04 3.69 -7.21
N PRO A 178 -3.19 4.17 -6.71
CA PRO A 178 -3.19 5.34 -5.85
C PRO A 178 -2.40 5.06 -4.56
N VAL A 179 -1.63 6.04 -4.12
CA VAL A 179 -0.81 5.98 -2.90
C VAL A 179 -1.43 6.84 -1.83
N LEU A 180 -1.53 6.28 -0.64
CA LEU A 180 -1.88 7.01 0.57
C LEU A 180 -0.62 7.68 1.11
N ILE A 181 -0.64 9.01 1.14
CA ILE A 181 0.37 9.80 1.83
C ILE A 181 -0.24 10.24 3.16
N SER A 182 0.40 9.82 4.24
CA SER A 182 0.08 10.23 5.60
C SER A 182 1.23 11.08 6.09
N SER A 183 0.94 12.28 6.54
CA SER A 183 1.95 13.23 6.97
C SER A 183 1.63 13.78 8.34
N ARG A 184 2.66 14.01 9.15
CA ARG A 184 2.52 14.47 10.53
C ARG A 184 3.64 15.43 10.90
N LEU A 185 3.28 16.55 11.52
CA LEU A 185 4.24 17.42 12.21
C LEU A 185 4.71 16.73 13.50
N ILE A 186 6.02 16.48 13.62
CA ILE A 186 6.62 15.79 14.78
C ILE A 186 7.42 16.73 15.69
N ALA A 187 7.91 17.85 15.16
CA ALA A 187 8.50 18.93 15.95
C ALA A 187 8.17 20.27 15.32
N LYS A 188 7.67 21.22 16.11
CA LYS A 188 7.32 22.56 15.63
C LYS A 188 8.53 23.48 15.75
N GLY A 189 8.92 24.06 14.63
CA GLY A 189 9.98 25.06 14.56
C GLY A 189 9.51 26.48 14.87
N ASP A 190 10.47 27.39 14.89
CA ASP A 190 10.29 28.83 15.09
C ASP A 190 11.27 29.62 14.20
N GLU A 191 11.55 30.88 14.53
CA GLU A 191 12.48 31.73 13.77
C GLU A 191 13.93 31.20 13.75
N LYS A 192 14.30 30.31 14.68
CA LYS A 192 15.64 29.75 14.84
C LYS A 192 15.69 28.27 14.48
N PHE A 193 14.63 27.54 14.79
CA PHE A 193 14.58 26.10 14.65
C PHE A 193 13.66 25.64 13.54
N SER A 194 14.09 24.59 12.83
CA SER A 194 13.30 23.98 11.77
C SER A 194 12.09 23.23 12.32
N SER A 195 11.03 23.18 11.52
CA SER A 195 9.92 22.25 11.77
C SER A 195 10.21 20.91 11.10
N TRP A 196 9.73 19.82 11.68
CA TRP A 196 10.01 18.47 11.20
C TRP A 196 8.73 17.68 10.96
N PHE A 197 8.72 16.96 9.85
CA PHE A 197 7.59 16.14 9.40
C PHE A 197 8.04 14.72 9.07
N VAL A 198 7.10 13.78 9.22
CA VAL A 198 7.17 12.40 8.72
C VAL A 198 5.96 12.08 7.88
#